data_AF-A0A3M1MT71-F1
#
_entry.id   AF-A0A3M1MT71-F1
#
_cell.length_a   1.000
_cell.length_b   1.000
_cell.length_c   1.000
_cell.angle_alpha   90.00
_cell.angle_beta   90.00
_cell.angle_gamma   90.00
#
_symmetry.space_group_name_H-M   'P 1'
#
loop_
_entity.id
_entity.type
_entity.pdbx_description
1 polymer ?
#
loop_
_entity_poly.entity_id
_entity_poly.type
_entity_poly.pdbx_seq_one_letter_code
_entity_poly.pdbx_strand_id
1 'polypeptide(L)' 'LQVSREDGQVMYFMIDDLTEETVTLNANHPLAGKELTFDIEMVDVQKKQG' A
#
# COMPACT_ATOMS: atom_id res chain seq x y z
N LEU A 1 -6.60 -8.78 6.65
CA LEU A 1 -5.95 -10.06 6.28
C LEU A 1 -4.56 -9.76 5.75
N GLN A 2 -3.57 -10.59 6.06
CA GLN A 2 -2.19 -10.45 5.59
C GLN A 2 -1.91 -11.53 4.55
N VAL A 3 -1.54 -11.12 3.34
CA VAL A 3 -1.09 -12.04 2.27
C VAL A 3 0.37 -11.72 1.97
N SER A 4 1.20 -12.75 2.04
CA SER A 4 2.61 -12.66 1.64
C SER A 4 2.69 -12.65 0.12
N ARG A 5 3.30 -11.62 -0.46
CA ARG A 5 3.65 -11.60 -1.88
C ARG A 5 4.89 -12.45 -2.13
N GLU A 6 5.08 -12.85 -3.38
CA GLU A 6 6.26 -13.59 -3.84
C GLU A 6 7.59 -12.83 -3.63
N ASP A 7 7.54 -11.50 -3.52
CA ASP A 7 8.69 -10.64 -3.22
C ASP A 7 9.01 -10.53 -1.70
N GLY A 8 8.27 -11.27 -0.85
CA GLY A 8 8.41 -11.24 0.60
C GLY A 8 7.78 -10.02 1.27
N GLN A 9 7.15 -9.11 0.51
CA GLN A 9 6.44 -7.98 1.07
C GLN A 9 5.03 -8.37 1.53
N VAL A 10 4.62 -7.74 2.62
CA VAL A 10 3.27 -7.89 3.17
C VAL A 10 2.36 -6.87 2.52
N MET A 11 1.35 -7.33 1.79
CA MET A 11 0.25 -6.45 1.38
C MET A 11 -0.84 -6.43 2.44
N TYR A 12 -1.24 -5.22 2.82
CA TYR A 12 -2.38 -4.97 3.68
C TYR A 12 -3.63 -4.81 2.81
N PHE A 13 -4.67 -5.59 3.09
CA PHE A 13 -5.97 -5.50 2.44
C PHE A 13 -7.03 -5.10 3.46
N MET A 14 -7.97 -4.26 3.02
CA MET A 14 -9.22 -3.99 3.73
C MET A 14 -10.35 -4.84 3.14
N ILE A 15 -11.34 -5.20 3.95
CA ILE A 15 -12.56 -5.87 3.43
C ILE A 15 -13.45 -4.76 2.85
N ASP A 16 -13.78 -4.88 1.57
CA ASP A 16 -14.64 -3.95 0.86
C ASP A 16 -16.11 -4.38 0.97
N ASP A 17 -16.36 -5.68 0.84
CA ASP A 17 -17.69 -6.28 0.91
C ASP A 17 -17.63 -7.73 1.39
N LEU A 18 -18.74 -8.21 1.96
CA LEU A 18 -18.90 -9.57 2.48
C LEU A 18 -20.27 -10.13 2.09
N THR A 19 -20.26 -11.27 1.41
CA THR A 19 -21.46 -12.09 1.15
C THR A 19 -21.36 -13.41 1.90
N GLU A 20 -22.39 -14.26 1.80
CA GLU A 20 -22.38 -15.59 2.42
C GLU A 20 -21.28 -16.49 1.82
N GLU A 21 -20.93 -16.30 0.54
CA GLU A 21 -20.01 -17.18 -0.18
C GLU A 21 -18.65 -16.52 -0.45
N THR A 22 -18.58 -15.19 -0.47
CA THR A 22 -17.40 -14.47 -0.94
C THR A 22 -17.02 -13.28 -0.08
N VAL A 23 -15.71 -12.97 -0.08
CA VAL A 23 -15.14 -11.77 0.53
C VAL A 23 -14.47 -10.95 -0.57
N THR A 24 -14.82 -9.67 -0.68
CA THR A 24 -14.16 -8.74 -1.59
C THR A 24 -13.07 -7.98 -0.85
N LEU A 25 -11.84 -8.03 -1.38
CA LEU A 25 -10.66 -7.42 -0.76
C LEU A 25 -10.22 -6.18 -1.53
N ASN A 26 -10.03 -5.07 -0.81
CA ASN A 26 -9.55 -3.81 -1.35
C ASN A 26 -8.02 -3.73 -1.23
N ALA A 27 -7.35 -3.63 -2.37
CA ALA A 27 -5.89 -3.53 -2.50
C ALA A 27 -5.38 -2.10 -2.71
N ASN A 28 -6.26 -1.09 -2.64
CA ASN A 28 -5.83 0.30 -2.76
C ASN A 28 -4.96 0.68 -1.56
N HIS A 29 -3.95 1.52 -1.83
CA HIS A 29 -3.18 2.12 -0.76
C HIS A 29 -4.11 2.92 0.17
N PRO A 30 -3.90 2.95 1.49
CA PRO A 30 -4.77 3.69 2.44
C PRO A 30 -4.95 5.19 2.14
N LEU A 31 -4.06 5.76 1.32
CA LEU A 31 -4.07 7.17 0.92
C LEU A 31 -4.65 7.40 -0.50
N ALA A 32 -5.12 6.36 -1.18
CA ALA A 32 -5.71 6.50 -2.52
C ALA A 32 -6.92 7.46 -2.49
N GLY A 33 -6.99 8.37 -3.47
CA GLY A 33 -8.05 9.37 -3.58
C GLY A 33 -7.99 10.52 -2.57
N LYS A 34 -7.01 10.54 -1.67
CA LYS A 34 -6.78 11.67 -0.77
C LYS A 34 -5.91 12.72 -1.45
N GLU A 35 -6.23 13.99 -1.25
CA GLU A 35 -5.29 15.07 -1.49
C GLU A 35 -4.19 14.99 -0.41
N LEU A 36 -2.94 14.93 -0.84
CA LEU A 36 -1.80 14.77 0.05
C LEU A 36 -0.96 16.03 0.02
N THR A 37 -0.86 16.71 1.15
CA THR A 37 0.09 17.80 1.38
C THR A 37 1.28 17.24 2.14
N PHE A 38 2.47 17.44 1.61
CA PHE A 38 3.70 17.06 2.26
C PHE A 38 4.53 18.30 2.55
N ASP A 39 5.09 18.35 3.75
CA ASP A 39 6.20 19.24 4.08
C ASP A 39 7.46 18.38 4.10
N ILE A 40 8.34 18.60 3.11
CA ILE A 40 9.53 17.78 2.91
C ILE A 40 10.78 18.64 2.98
N GLU A 41 11.82 18.07 3.58
CA GLU A 41 13.16 18.65 3.60
C GLU A 41 14.14 17.74 2.86
N MET A 42 14.99 18.34 2.03
CA MET A 42 16.05 17.62 1.34
C MET A 42 17.22 17.39 2.29
N VAL A 43 17.45 16.13 2.67
CA VAL A 43 18.54 15.76 3.58
C VAL A 43 19.85 15.45 2.85
N ASP A 44 19.79 14.70 1.73
CA ASP A 44 20.97 14.30 0.95
C ASP A 44 20.56 13.67 -0.40
N VAL A 45 21.48 13.60 -1.37
CA VAL A 45 21.29 12.90 -2.65
C VAL A 45 22.45 11.93 -2.92
N GLN A 46 22.13 10.63 -2.92
CA GLN A 46 23.10 9.57 -3.14
C GLN A 46 23.33 9.28 -4.63
N LYS A 47 24.60 9.10 -5.03
CA LYS A 47 24.92 8.61 -6.38
C LYS A 47 24.48 7.16 -6.52
N LYS A 48 23.72 6.87 -7.58
CA LYS A 48 23.35 5.49 -7.93
C LYS A 48 24.63 4.69 -8.20
N GLN A 49 24.85 3.64 -7.42
CA GLN A 49 25.92 2.68 -7.69
C GLN A 49 25.54 1.90 -8.96
N GLY A 50 26.44 1.90 -9.94
CA GLY A 50 26.31 1.18 -11.20
C GLY A 50 26.78 -0.26 -11.11
#